data_AF-A0A0X3BLF2-F1
#
_entry.id   AF-A0A0X3BLF2-F1
#
_cell.length_a   1.000
_cell.length_b   1.000
_cell.length_c   1.000
_cell.angle_alpha   90.00
_cell.angle_beta   90.00
_cell.angle_gamma   90.00
#
_symmetry.space_group_name_H-M   'P 1'
#
loop_
_entity.id
_entity.type
_entity.pdbx_description
1 polymer ?
#
loop_
_entity_poly.entity_id
_entity_poly.type
_entity_poly.pdbx_seq_one_letter_code
_entity_poly.pdbx_strand_id
1 'polypeptide(L)'
;MSDRDEHIIEAAGKCRVVVRDGRVVEVGTPQIDDCPLARRFACPVREMTPDAIRENIEARIRSFGMCTPEREVLAGPDFVLFGASELLSGAIRQGLLDAVVIVSDGAGTLVAKDPALIQGIGGRMSGLVFTSPIPEVIARIRENGGVVLDPKTAAIDQVAGVALAATLGHRRVAVTTADATERRLSGTGSRRP
;
A
#
# COMPACT_ATOMS: atom_id res chain seq x y z
N MET A 1 -5.09 14.67 -20.56
CA MET A 1 -6.36 14.16 -20.03
C MET A 1 -6.23 14.22 -18.51
N SER A 2 -6.82 15.23 -17.86
CA SER A 2 -6.86 15.43 -16.40
C SER A 2 -5.71 14.78 -15.61
N ASP A 3 -4.48 15.26 -15.83
CA ASP A 3 -3.25 14.94 -15.07
C ASP A 3 -3.33 15.51 -13.65
N ARG A 4 -4.29 15.05 -12.86
CA ARG A 4 -4.32 15.42 -11.44
C ARG A 4 -3.73 14.27 -10.67
N ASP A 5 -2.53 14.52 -10.13
CA ASP A 5 -1.99 13.82 -8.98
C ASP A 5 -3.11 13.77 -7.93
N GLU A 6 -3.69 12.59 -7.76
CA GLU A 6 -4.79 12.35 -6.85
C GLU A 6 -4.68 10.95 -6.25
N HIS A 7 -4.76 10.93 -4.93
CA HIS A 7 -4.67 9.72 -4.13
C HIS A 7 -5.77 9.75 -3.09
N ILE A 8 -6.56 8.67 -3.04
CA ILE A 8 -7.63 8.50 -2.07
C ILE A 8 -7.23 7.36 -1.15
N ILE A 9 -7.16 7.65 0.14
CA ILE A 9 -6.79 6.68 1.17
C ILE A 9 -7.86 6.59 2.25
N GLU A 10 -7.96 5.42 2.87
CA GLU A 10 -8.70 5.18 4.09
C GLU A 10 -7.70 5.15 5.26
N ALA A 11 -7.73 6.20 6.07
CA ALA A 11 -6.80 6.44 7.16
C ALA A 11 -7.39 6.03 8.54
N ALA A 12 -6.73 6.46 9.62
CA ALA A 12 -7.22 6.27 10.98
C ALA A 12 -8.69 6.70 11.11
N GLY A 13 -9.47 5.92 11.87
CA GLY A 13 -10.89 6.19 12.05
C GLY A 13 -11.78 5.79 10.86
N LYS A 14 -11.29 4.96 9.92
CA LYS A 14 -11.97 4.65 8.65
C LYS A 14 -12.31 5.93 7.87
N CYS A 15 -11.42 6.91 7.96
CA CYS A 15 -11.63 8.22 7.40
C CYS A 15 -11.12 8.26 5.96
N ARG A 16 -11.99 8.66 5.02
CA ARG A 16 -11.57 8.98 3.66
C ARG A 16 -10.70 10.24 3.69
N VAL A 17 -9.53 10.18 3.06
CA VAL A 17 -8.63 11.31 2.88
C VAL A 17 -8.25 11.42 1.41
N VAL A 18 -8.26 12.64 0.89
CA VAL A 18 -7.83 12.94 -0.49
C VAL A 18 -6.55 13.75 -0.42
N VAL A 19 -5.51 13.25 -1.09
CA VAL A 19 -4.26 13.95 -1.32
C VAL A 19 -4.20 14.32 -2.80
N ARG A 20 -3.87 15.58 -3.09
CA ARG A 20 -3.59 16.07 -4.44
C ARG A 20 -2.32 16.89 -4.42
N ASP A 21 -1.43 16.64 -5.37
CA ASP A 21 -0.16 17.38 -5.52
C ASP A 21 0.63 17.40 -4.20
N GLY A 22 0.67 16.26 -3.49
CA GLY A 22 1.30 16.12 -2.18
C GLY A 22 0.65 16.91 -1.04
N ARG A 23 -0.59 17.38 -1.18
CA ARG A 23 -1.32 18.13 -0.15
C ARG A 23 -2.64 17.46 0.21
N VAL A 24 -2.95 17.40 1.49
CA VAL A 24 -4.26 16.92 1.96
C VAL A 24 -5.31 17.98 1.62
N VAL A 25 -6.23 17.66 0.72
CA VAL A 25 -7.30 18.59 0.31
C VAL A 25 -8.65 18.28 0.97
N GLU A 26 -8.85 17.04 1.42
CA GLU A 26 -10.09 16.60 2.04
C GLU A 26 -9.80 15.58 3.14
N VAL A 27 -10.50 15.71 4.27
CA VAL A 27 -10.55 14.69 5.33
C VAL A 27 -12.02 14.52 5.70
N GLY A 28 -12.52 13.30 5.60
CA GLY A 28 -13.89 12.93 5.93
C GLY A 28 -14.17 12.89 7.43
N THR A 29 -15.39 12.50 7.78
CA THR A 29 -15.78 12.30 9.18
C THR A 29 -15.32 10.92 9.66
N PRO A 30 -14.58 10.82 10.77
CA PRO A 30 -14.19 9.53 11.36
C PRO A 30 -15.41 8.72 11.81
N GLN A 31 -15.33 7.40 11.69
CA GLN A 31 -16.42 6.49 12.09
C GLN A 31 -16.27 5.94 13.51
N ILE A 32 -15.14 6.22 14.16
CA ILE A 32 -14.84 5.85 15.54
C ILE A 32 -14.13 7.02 16.22
N ASP A 33 -14.25 7.12 17.54
CA ASP A 33 -13.71 8.25 18.31
C ASP A 33 -12.28 8.00 18.82
N ASP A 34 -11.87 6.74 18.98
CA ASP A 34 -10.56 6.36 19.53
C ASP A 34 -10.04 5.03 18.96
N CYS A 35 -8.72 4.90 18.87
CA CYS A 35 -8.03 3.66 18.52
C CYS A 35 -6.71 3.54 19.29
N PRO A 36 -6.54 2.53 20.17
CA PRO A 36 -5.30 2.33 20.92
C PRO A 36 -4.05 2.17 20.04
N LEU A 37 -4.21 1.64 18.83
CA LEU A 37 -3.13 1.53 17.85
C LEU A 37 -2.73 2.88 17.27
N ALA A 38 -3.70 3.75 16.98
CA ALA A 38 -3.42 5.05 16.37
C ALA A 38 -2.63 5.99 17.30
N ARG A 39 -2.76 5.79 18.61
CA ARG A 39 -1.94 6.45 19.64
C ARG A 39 -0.45 6.06 19.60
N ARG A 40 -0.12 4.96 18.93
CA ARG A 40 1.24 4.42 18.81
C ARG A 40 1.89 4.69 17.45
N PHE A 41 1.20 5.38 16.55
CA PHE A 41 1.80 5.82 15.30
C PHE A 41 2.93 6.82 15.56
N ALA A 42 3.85 6.96 14.60
CA ALA A 42 4.95 7.92 14.69
C ALA A 42 4.45 9.37 14.88
N CYS A 43 3.32 9.71 14.25
CA CYS A 43 2.51 10.87 14.58
C CYS A 43 1.20 10.37 15.22
N PRO A 44 1.08 10.36 16.56
CA PRO A 44 -0.07 9.78 17.24
C PRO A 44 -1.40 10.49 16.92
N VAL A 45 -2.46 9.72 16.69
CA VAL A 45 -3.84 10.22 16.69
C VAL A 45 -4.48 9.81 18.02
N ARG A 46 -4.61 10.77 18.94
CA ARG A 46 -5.15 10.53 20.30
C ARG A 46 -6.67 10.55 20.35
N GLU A 47 -7.26 11.46 19.58
CA GLU A 47 -8.69 11.60 19.36
C GLU A 47 -8.92 11.63 17.86
N MET A 48 -9.95 10.93 17.39
CA MET A 48 -10.27 10.84 15.96
C MET A 48 -11.01 12.08 15.50
N THR A 49 -10.26 13.16 15.26
CA THR A 49 -10.77 14.38 14.63
C THR A 49 -10.22 14.51 13.21
N PRO A 50 -10.94 15.18 12.30
CA PRO A 50 -10.44 15.46 10.96
C PRO A 50 -9.07 16.17 10.97
N ASP A 51 -8.83 17.07 11.93
CA ASP A 51 -7.56 17.80 12.05
C ASP A 51 -6.41 16.89 12.53
N ALA A 52 -6.65 16.01 13.50
CA ALA A 52 -5.63 15.06 13.96
C ALA A 52 -5.27 14.05 12.86
N ILE A 53 -6.26 13.61 12.07
CA ILE A 53 -6.03 12.71 10.92
C ILE A 53 -5.28 13.43 9.81
N ARG A 54 -5.64 14.70 9.51
CA ARG A 54 -4.90 15.55 8.58
C ARG A 54 -3.43 15.65 8.98
N GLU A 55 -3.16 15.99 10.24
CA GLU A 55 -1.80 16.14 10.74
C GLU A 55 -1.01 14.83 10.62
N ASN A 56 -1.62 13.67 10.93
CA ASN A 56 -1.01 12.36 10.75
C ASN A 56 -0.63 12.10 9.29
N ILE A 57 -1.53 12.37 8.34
CA ILE A 57 -1.26 12.17 6.90
C ILE A 57 -0.20 13.14 6.40
N GLU A 58 -0.26 14.42 6.75
CA GLU A 58 0.75 15.40 6.36
C GLU A 58 2.13 15.08 6.96
N ALA A 59 2.19 14.50 8.15
CA ALA A 59 3.45 14.01 8.73
C ALA A 59 4.05 12.85 7.92
N ARG A 60 3.22 11.96 7.36
CA ARG A 60 3.66 10.87 6.46
C ARG A 60 4.18 11.40 5.13
N ILE A 61 3.47 12.37 4.54
CA ILE A 61 3.90 13.08 3.34
C ILE A 61 5.29 13.69 3.58
N ARG A 62 5.46 14.45 4.68
CA ARG A 62 6.75 15.08 5.02
C ARG A 62 7.88 14.09 5.33
N SER A 63 7.57 12.94 5.92
CA SER A 63 8.59 12.01 6.42
C SER A 63 9.10 11.03 5.38
N PHE A 64 8.25 10.57 4.45
CA PHE A 64 8.67 9.57 3.46
C PHE A 64 8.09 9.81 2.05
N GLY A 65 7.57 11.01 1.76
CA GLY A 65 7.07 11.38 0.44
C GLY A 65 5.79 10.64 0.04
N MET A 66 4.93 10.30 1.01
CA MET A 66 3.64 9.64 0.71
C MET A 66 2.85 10.46 -0.32
N CYS A 67 2.40 9.84 -1.39
CA CYS A 67 1.64 10.47 -2.48
C CYS A 67 2.42 11.59 -3.19
N THR A 68 3.75 11.49 -3.29
CA THR A 68 4.60 12.45 -4.01
C THR A 68 5.72 11.76 -4.81
N PRO A 69 6.39 12.45 -5.75
CA PRO A 69 7.59 11.94 -6.43
C PRO A 69 8.75 11.51 -5.50
N GLU A 70 8.81 12.09 -4.31
CA GLU A 70 9.83 11.81 -3.30
C GLU A 70 9.57 10.52 -2.50
N ARG A 71 8.52 9.75 -2.83
CA ARG A 71 8.16 8.52 -2.12
C ARG A 71 9.33 7.57 -1.91
N GLU A 72 9.66 7.30 -0.65
CA GLU A 72 10.66 6.30 -0.28
C GLU A 72 10.09 4.88 -0.41
N VAL A 73 10.52 4.12 -1.41
CA VAL A 73 9.94 2.79 -1.67
C VAL A 73 10.58 1.66 -0.86
N LEU A 74 11.68 1.93 -0.15
CA LEU A 74 12.41 0.95 0.65
C LEU A 74 12.33 1.28 2.14
N ALA A 75 12.20 0.25 2.98
CA ALA A 75 12.38 0.37 4.42
C ALA A 75 13.04 -0.89 5.01
N GLY A 76 13.91 -0.67 6.00
CA GLY A 76 14.69 -1.72 6.66
C GLY A 76 13.95 -2.43 7.81
N PRO A 77 13.76 -1.77 8.96
CA PRO A 77 13.12 -2.39 10.11
C PRO A 77 11.59 -2.44 9.97
N ASP A 78 11.00 -3.46 10.61
CA ASP A 78 9.55 -3.61 10.79
C ASP A 78 8.97 -2.39 11.53
N PHE A 79 7.84 -1.85 11.07
CA PHE A 79 7.19 -0.69 11.71
C PHE A 79 6.36 -1.12 12.92
N VAL A 80 5.66 -2.24 12.77
CA VAL A 80 4.91 -2.92 13.82
C VAL A 80 5.11 -4.43 13.70
N LEU A 81 5.06 -5.17 14.82
CA LEU A 81 5.34 -6.61 14.81
C LEU A 81 4.22 -7.48 14.17
N PHE A 82 3.17 -6.88 13.63
CA PHE A 82 1.95 -7.58 13.18
C PHE A 82 1.33 -7.03 11.89
N GLY A 83 1.95 -6.05 11.24
CA GLY A 83 1.41 -5.47 10.02
C GLY A 83 1.46 -6.45 8.85
N ALA A 84 0.59 -6.25 7.86
CA ALA A 84 0.51 -7.14 6.72
C ALA A 84 1.86 -7.21 5.98
N SER A 85 2.48 -6.07 5.70
CA SER A 85 3.81 -6.04 5.09
C SER A 85 4.86 -6.74 5.93
N GLU A 86 4.84 -6.58 7.25
CA GLU A 86 5.79 -7.22 8.18
C GLU A 86 5.70 -8.74 8.10
N LEU A 87 4.49 -9.28 8.17
CA LEU A 87 4.25 -10.71 7.98
C LEU A 87 4.73 -11.20 6.61
N LEU A 88 4.43 -10.46 5.55
CA LEU A 88 4.75 -10.83 4.17
C LEU A 88 6.26 -10.76 3.89
N SER A 89 6.91 -9.68 4.32
CA SER A 89 8.36 -9.51 4.21
C SER A 89 9.12 -10.55 5.04
N GLY A 90 8.63 -10.88 6.25
CA GLY A 90 9.15 -11.95 7.07
C GLY A 90 9.01 -13.32 6.39
N ALA A 91 7.84 -13.60 5.79
CA ALA A 91 7.61 -14.84 5.06
C ALA A 91 8.51 -14.98 3.82
N ILE A 92 8.82 -13.88 3.11
CA ILE A 92 9.82 -13.87 2.03
C ILE A 92 11.22 -14.16 2.57
N ARG A 93 11.64 -13.50 3.67
CA ARG A 93 12.95 -13.72 4.31
C ARG A 93 13.14 -15.18 4.77
N GLN A 94 12.07 -15.82 5.23
CA GLN A 94 12.05 -17.23 5.63
C GLN A 94 11.88 -18.20 4.45
N GLY A 95 11.74 -17.69 3.22
CA GLY A 95 11.58 -18.50 2.02
C GLY A 95 10.24 -19.24 1.94
N LEU A 96 9.23 -18.83 2.71
CA LEU A 96 7.87 -19.37 2.67
C LEU A 96 7.09 -18.87 1.45
N LEU A 97 7.33 -17.61 1.07
CA LEU A 97 6.83 -16.98 -0.14
C LEU A 97 7.98 -16.73 -1.13
N ASP A 98 7.65 -16.58 -2.41
CA ASP A 98 8.60 -16.17 -3.45
C ASP A 98 8.25 -14.83 -4.12
N ALA A 99 7.03 -14.34 -3.93
CA ALA A 99 6.60 -12.99 -4.30
C ALA A 99 5.37 -12.53 -3.52
N VAL A 100 5.13 -11.23 -3.55
CA VAL A 100 3.98 -10.56 -2.94
C VAL A 100 3.34 -9.65 -3.97
N VAL A 101 2.02 -9.73 -4.09
CA VAL A 101 1.20 -8.75 -4.81
C VAL A 101 0.70 -7.72 -3.80
N ILE A 102 1.13 -6.48 -3.98
CA ILE A 102 0.85 -5.35 -3.08
C ILE A 102 0.55 -4.09 -3.89
N VAL A 103 0.03 -3.07 -3.22
CA VAL A 103 -0.29 -1.77 -3.82
C VAL A 103 0.60 -0.66 -3.25
N SER A 104 0.96 0.31 -4.10
CA SER A 104 1.69 1.52 -3.70
C SER A 104 0.97 2.77 -4.19
N ASP A 105 0.98 3.82 -3.39
CA ASP A 105 0.71 5.17 -3.88
C ASP A 105 1.67 5.49 -5.03
N GLY A 106 1.16 6.14 -6.07
CA GLY A 106 1.92 6.47 -7.28
C GLY A 106 2.17 5.32 -8.25
N ALA A 107 1.84 4.06 -7.92
CA ALA A 107 2.12 2.93 -8.81
C ALA A 107 0.99 1.88 -8.92
N GLY A 108 0.00 1.90 -8.04
CA GLY A 108 -1.09 0.91 -8.07
C GLY A 108 -0.58 -0.47 -7.68
N THR A 109 -1.11 -1.52 -8.32
CA THR A 109 -0.70 -2.91 -8.07
C THR A 109 0.68 -3.22 -8.64
N LEU A 110 1.48 -3.95 -7.86
CA LEU A 110 2.78 -4.46 -8.26
C LEU A 110 3.07 -5.84 -7.67
N VAL A 111 4.04 -6.54 -8.28
CA VAL A 111 4.68 -7.74 -7.75
C VAL A 111 6.04 -7.36 -7.16
N ALA A 112 6.27 -7.69 -5.90
CA ALA A 112 7.53 -7.43 -5.20
C ALA A 112 8.09 -8.72 -4.58
N LYS A 113 9.42 -8.86 -4.63
CA LYS A 113 10.16 -9.99 -4.05
C LYS A 113 11.21 -9.58 -3.03
N ASP A 114 11.53 -8.29 -2.96
CA ASP A 114 12.47 -7.74 -1.98
C ASP A 114 11.71 -7.39 -0.68
N PRO A 115 12.07 -8.00 0.46
CA PRO A 115 11.51 -7.64 1.76
C PRO A 115 11.55 -6.15 2.07
N ALA A 116 12.62 -5.44 1.68
CA ALA A 116 12.76 -4.01 1.94
C ALA A 116 11.78 -3.17 1.12
N LEU A 117 11.50 -3.58 -0.12
CA LEU A 117 10.49 -2.96 -0.99
C LEU A 117 9.07 -3.20 -0.46
N ILE A 118 8.77 -4.43 -0.04
CA ILE A 118 7.47 -4.81 0.56
C ILE A 118 7.20 -3.97 1.82
N GLN A 119 8.23 -3.78 2.65
CA GLN A 119 8.16 -2.91 3.83
C GLN A 119 8.00 -1.44 3.49
N GLY A 120 8.85 -0.92 2.60
CA GLY A 120 8.86 0.51 2.28
C GLY A 120 7.55 0.99 1.68
N ILE A 121 6.93 0.14 0.86
CA ILE A 121 5.62 0.41 0.28
C ILE A 121 4.52 0.23 1.32
N GLY A 122 4.33 -0.98 1.89
CA GLY A 122 3.11 -1.25 2.66
C GLY A 122 3.19 -0.93 4.16
N GLY A 123 4.37 -1.02 4.79
CA GLY A 123 4.51 -0.82 6.25
C GLY A 123 4.21 0.61 6.70
N ARG A 124 4.29 1.58 5.77
CA ARG A 124 4.01 3.00 6.02
C ARG A 124 2.68 3.49 5.44
N MET A 125 1.96 2.62 4.73
CA MET A 125 0.77 2.99 3.98
C MET A 125 -0.52 2.75 4.77
N SER A 126 -1.47 3.66 4.57
CA SER A 126 -2.88 3.45 4.97
C SER A 126 -3.61 2.63 3.89
N GLY A 127 -4.89 2.33 4.08
CA GLY A 127 -5.68 1.67 3.03
C GLY A 127 -5.70 2.55 1.77
N LEU A 128 -5.31 2.01 0.61
CA LEU A 128 -5.27 2.75 -0.66
C LEU A 128 -6.53 2.42 -1.47
N VAL A 129 -7.34 3.43 -1.73
CA VAL A 129 -8.61 3.30 -2.48
C VAL A 129 -8.41 3.66 -3.95
N PHE A 130 -7.62 4.70 -4.21
CA PHE A 130 -7.32 5.18 -5.56
C PHE A 130 -5.95 5.85 -5.58
N THR A 131 -5.27 5.79 -6.72
CA THR A 131 -4.02 6.51 -6.97
C THR A 131 -3.88 6.82 -8.45
N SER A 132 -3.33 7.99 -8.76
CA SER A 132 -2.75 8.30 -10.07
C SER A 132 -1.31 7.77 -10.19
N PRO A 133 -0.79 7.56 -11.40
CA PRO A 133 0.60 7.19 -11.62
C PRO A 133 1.55 8.36 -11.32
N ILE A 134 2.64 8.06 -10.60
CA ILE A 134 3.78 8.97 -10.39
C ILE A 134 5.01 8.31 -11.02
N PRO A 135 5.54 8.83 -12.15
CA PRO A 135 6.64 8.21 -12.88
C PRO A 135 7.89 7.92 -12.04
N GLU A 136 8.25 8.83 -11.13
CA GLU A 136 9.40 8.73 -10.25
C GLU A 136 9.26 7.55 -9.27
N VAL A 137 8.06 7.36 -8.73
CA VAL A 137 7.77 6.24 -7.82
C VAL A 137 7.81 4.91 -8.57
N ILE A 138 7.21 4.86 -9.75
CA ILE A 138 7.24 3.66 -10.63
C ILE A 138 8.67 3.29 -11.02
N ALA A 139 9.49 4.29 -11.39
CA ALA A 139 10.89 4.08 -11.72
C ALA A 139 11.66 3.50 -10.52
N ARG A 140 11.52 4.13 -9.34
CA ARG A 140 12.18 3.68 -8.11
C ARG A 140 11.75 2.27 -7.70
N ILE A 141 10.48 1.90 -7.88
CA ILE A 141 10.00 0.52 -7.66
C ILE A 141 10.70 -0.47 -8.59
N ARG A 142 10.81 -0.14 -9.89
CA ARG A 142 11.43 -1.01 -10.89
C ARG A 142 12.92 -1.20 -10.67
N GLU A 143 13.62 -0.12 -10.32
CA GLU A 143 15.05 -0.16 -9.95
C GLU A 143 15.32 -1.10 -8.78
N ASN A 144 14.35 -1.24 -7.88
CA ASN A 144 14.41 -2.14 -6.72
C ASN A 144 13.73 -3.50 -6.98
N GLY A 145 13.56 -3.88 -8.24
CA GLY A 145 13.11 -5.21 -8.64
C GLY A 145 11.61 -5.48 -8.51
N GLY A 146 10.80 -4.44 -8.29
CA GLY A 146 9.33 -4.52 -8.36
C GLY A 146 8.81 -4.47 -9.79
N VAL A 147 7.72 -5.18 -10.08
CA VAL A 147 7.05 -5.18 -11.38
C VAL A 147 5.66 -4.58 -11.24
N VAL A 148 5.47 -3.36 -11.74
CA VAL A 148 4.20 -2.62 -11.71
C VAL A 148 3.24 -3.15 -12.78
N LEU A 149 1.99 -3.40 -12.40
CA LEU A 149 0.94 -3.97 -13.25
C LEU A 149 0.58 -3.03 -14.41
N ASP A 150 0.15 -1.81 -14.10
CA ASP A 150 -0.18 -0.80 -15.11
C ASP A 150 0.49 0.54 -14.77
N PRO A 151 1.70 0.79 -15.31
CA PRO A 151 2.43 2.04 -15.10
C PRO A 151 1.73 3.29 -15.65
N LYS A 152 0.76 3.13 -16.57
CA LYS A 152 0.09 4.26 -17.21
C LYS A 152 -1.11 4.76 -16.43
N THR A 153 -1.73 3.87 -15.65
CA THR A 153 -2.97 4.19 -14.92
C THR A 153 -2.83 4.01 -13.41
N ALA A 154 -1.79 3.32 -12.95
CA ALA A 154 -1.63 2.90 -11.55
C ALA A 154 -2.86 2.12 -11.04
N ALA A 155 -3.40 1.25 -11.89
CA ALA A 155 -4.56 0.43 -11.57
C ALA A 155 -4.34 -0.39 -10.29
N ILE A 156 -5.35 -0.40 -9.43
CA ILE A 156 -5.46 -1.30 -8.29
C ILE A 156 -6.30 -2.50 -8.75
N ASP A 157 -5.61 -3.60 -9.06
CA ASP A 157 -6.21 -4.86 -9.47
C ASP A 157 -5.34 -6.03 -8.98
N GLN A 158 -5.67 -6.52 -7.79
CA GLN A 158 -5.00 -7.63 -7.15
C GLN A 158 -5.10 -8.93 -7.96
N VAL A 159 -6.22 -9.18 -8.64
CA VAL A 159 -6.44 -10.40 -9.42
C VAL A 159 -5.49 -10.43 -10.62
N ALA A 160 -5.43 -9.32 -11.37
CA ALA A 160 -4.46 -9.16 -12.44
C ALA A 160 -3.02 -9.14 -11.92
N GLY A 161 -2.78 -8.63 -10.71
CA GLY A 161 -1.49 -8.72 -10.02
C GLY A 161 -1.06 -10.17 -9.74
N VAL A 162 -1.97 -11.04 -9.30
CA VAL A 162 -1.69 -12.48 -9.13
C VAL A 162 -1.41 -13.14 -10.49
N ALA A 163 -2.19 -12.81 -11.52
CA ALA A 163 -1.93 -13.31 -12.87
C ALA A 163 -0.54 -12.89 -13.37
N LEU A 164 -0.15 -11.63 -13.17
CA LEU A 164 1.18 -11.11 -13.47
C LEU A 164 2.26 -11.90 -12.72
N ALA A 165 2.10 -12.13 -11.41
CA ALA A 165 3.06 -12.91 -10.62
C ALA A 165 3.23 -14.34 -11.17
N ALA A 166 2.14 -14.98 -11.62
CA ALA A 166 2.19 -16.29 -12.26
C ALA A 166 2.96 -16.26 -13.59
N THR A 167 2.76 -15.23 -14.43
CA THR A 167 3.53 -15.08 -15.69
C THR A 167 5.02 -14.84 -15.46
N LEU A 168 5.38 -14.25 -14.32
CA LEU A 168 6.76 -14.06 -13.87
C LEU A 168 7.38 -15.35 -13.28
N GLY A 169 6.60 -16.44 -13.19
CA GLY A 169 7.07 -17.75 -12.72
C GLY A 169 7.02 -17.97 -11.22
N HIS A 170 6.38 -17.06 -10.46
CA HIS A 170 6.20 -17.21 -9.02
C HIS A 170 5.13 -18.24 -8.68
N ARG A 171 5.36 -19.03 -7.63
CA ARG A 171 4.47 -20.14 -7.23
C ARG A 171 3.89 -19.98 -5.83
N ARG A 172 4.60 -19.29 -4.94
CA ARG A 172 4.21 -19.08 -3.54
C ARG A 172 3.97 -17.60 -3.32
N VAL A 173 2.84 -17.15 -3.87
CA VAL A 173 2.45 -15.75 -3.90
C VAL A 173 1.47 -15.45 -2.79
N ALA A 174 1.69 -14.37 -2.06
CA ALA A 174 0.69 -13.76 -1.20
C ALA A 174 0.17 -12.46 -1.81
N VAL A 175 -1.07 -12.10 -1.48
CA VAL A 175 -1.73 -10.89 -1.99
C VAL A 175 -2.38 -10.13 -0.85
N THR A 176 -2.25 -8.81 -0.86
CA THR A 176 -2.98 -7.92 0.05
C THR A 176 -4.25 -7.42 -0.64
N THR A 177 -5.38 -7.48 0.07
CA THR A 177 -6.70 -7.03 -0.42
C THR A 177 -7.26 -6.01 0.56
N ALA A 178 -7.95 -5.00 0.04
CA ALA A 178 -8.57 -3.96 0.87
C ALA A 178 -9.97 -4.38 1.34
N ASP A 179 -10.63 -5.26 0.58
CA ASP A 179 -11.95 -5.79 0.91
C ASP A 179 -11.94 -7.33 0.88
N ALA A 180 -12.52 -7.95 1.91
CA ALA A 180 -12.72 -9.40 1.98
C ALA A 180 -13.57 -9.95 0.82
N THR A 181 -14.38 -9.13 0.15
CA THR A 181 -15.16 -9.52 -1.02
C THR A 181 -14.32 -9.71 -2.29
N GLU A 182 -13.09 -9.17 -2.32
CA GLU A 182 -12.11 -9.35 -3.42
C GLU A 182 -11.60 -10.81 -3.51
N ARG A 183 -12.06 -11.71 -2.63
CA ARG A 183 -11.71 -13.14 -2.54
C ARG A 183 -12.08 -13.99 -3.77
N ARG A 184 -12.60 -13.44 -4.86
CA ARG A 184 -12.88 -14.19 -6.09
C ARG A 184 -11.60 -14.45 -6.92
N LEU A 185 -10.57 -15.00 -6.28
CA LEU A 185 -9.48 -15.66 -7.01
C LEU A 185 -10.09 -16.88 -7.69
N SER A 186 -10.13 -16.86 -9.02
CA SER A 186 -10.60 -17.96 -9.87
C SER A 186 -9.65 -19.16 -9.79
N GLY A 187 -9.58 -19.78 -8.63
CA GLY A 187 -8.92 -21.04 -8.41
C GLY A 187 -9.96 -22.15 -8.48
N THR A 188 -10.10 -22.79 -9.64
CA THR A 188 -10.50 -24.20 -9.72
C THR A 188 -9.37 -25.04 -9.12
N GLY A 189 -9.11 -24.87 -7.82
CA GLY A 189 -8.20 -25.70 -7.06
C GLY A 189 -8.90 -27.02 -6.84
N SER A 190 -8.55 -28.02 -7.65
CA SER A 190 -8.79 -29.43 -7.36
C SER A 190 -8.40 -29.68 -5.91
N ARG A 191 -9.38 -29.84 -5.02
CA ARG A 191 -9.18 -30.48 -3.72
C ARG A 191 -8.64 -31.88 -4.04
N ARG A 192 -7.34 -32.08 -3.87
CA ARG A 192 -6.81 -33.44 -3.76
C ARG A 192 -7.18 -33.97 -2.36
N PRO A 193 -7.50 -35.27 -2.28
CA PRO A 193 -8.16 -35.89 -1.14
C PRO A 193 -7.34 -35.82 0.15
#